data_AF-A0A7W0XIC3-F1
#
_entry.id   AF-A0A7W0XIC3-F1
#
_cell.length_a   1.000
_cell.length_b   1.000
_cell.length_c   1.000
_cell.angle_alpha   90.00
_cell.angle_beta   90.00
_cell.angle_gamma   90.00
#
_symmetry.space_group_name_H-M   'P 1'
#
loop_
_entity.id
_entity.type
_entity.pdbx_description
1 polymer ?
#
loop_
_entity_poly.entity_id
_entity_poly.type
_entity_poly.pdbx_seq_one_letter_code
_entity_poly.pdbx_strand_id
1 'polypeptide(L)'
;RRGNAYHGSHPFFMWYWGESGRQHAGHVIAAGAENAHVPAMMAWERADNLTEAIAMARSYTGSSAEITMLHQPIIAIADLE
;
A
#
# COMPACT_ATOMS: atom_id res chain seq x y z
N ARG A 1 6.04 -20.97 -17.89
CA ARG A 1 6.48 -21.22 -16.49
C ARG A 1 5.28 -21.05 -15.58
N ARG A 2 4.90 -22.05 -14.78
CA ARG A 2 3.99 -21.85 -13.64
C ARG A 2 4.84 -21.64 -12.40
N GLY A 3 4.76 -20.47 -11.79
CA GLY A 3 5.49 -20.14 -10.57
C GLY A 3 4.69 -20.64 -9.37
N ASN A 4 5.14 -21.71 -8.72
CA ASN A 4 4.60 -22.16 -7.43
C ASN A 4 5.32 -21.47 -6.26
N ALA A 5 5.81 -20.24 -6.45
CA ALA A 5 6.60 -19.50 -5.47
C ALA A 5 5.73 -18.81 -4.40
N TYR A 6 4.56 -19.37 -4.10
CA TYR A 6 3.69 -18.90 -3.03
C TYR A 6 3.75 -19.93 -1.90
N HIS A 7 4.67 -19.74 -0.97
CA HIS A 7 4.62 -20.43 0.32
C HIS A 7 3.74 -19.59 1.27
N GLY A 8 2.98 -20.24 2.16
CA GLY A 8 2.01 -19.56 3.01
C GLY A 8 2.59 -18.47 3.91
N SER A 9 3.92 -18.44 4.12
CA SER A 9 4.57 -17.39 4.90
C SER A 9 4.91 -16.09 4.17
N HIS A 10 4.81 -16.01 2.84
CA HIS A 10 5.13 -14.79 2.10
C HIS A 10 4.28 -13.57 2.55
N PRO A 11 2.95 -13.70 2.73
CA PRO A 11 2.13 -12.62 3.26
C PRO A 11 2.59 -12.11 4.63
N PHE A 12 3.10 -12.98 5.51
CA PHE A 12 3.62 -12.57 6.81
C PHE A 12 4.91 -11.75 6.70
N PHE A 13 5.80 -12.10 5.76
CA PHE A 13 7.01 -11.30 5.50
C PHE A 13 6.68 -9.93 4.92
N MET A 14 5.73 -9.87 3.97
CA MET A 14 5.28 -8.60 3.40
C MET A 14 4.62 -7.69 4.45
N TRP A 15 3.78 -8.26 5.32
CA TRP A 15 3.19 -7.53 6.44
C TRP A 15 4.27 -7.01 7.41
N TYR A 16 5.18 -7.87 7.85
CA TYR A 16 6.25 -7.50 8.78
C TYR A 16 7.14 -6.37 8.22
N TRP A 17 7.52 -6.43 6.94
CA TRP A 17 8.32 -5.38 6.31
C TRP A 17 7.54 -4.07 6.17
N GLY A 18 6.26 -4.15 5.79
CA GLY A 18 5.41 -2.97 5.59
C GLY A 18 4.99 -2.30 6.89
N GLU A 19 4.85 -3.04 7.99
CA GLU A 19 4.27 -2.54 9.24
C GLU A 19 5.07 -1.39 9.86
N SER A 20 6.40 -1.49 9.87
CA SER A 20 7.26 -0.39 10.35
C SER A 20 7.07 0.88 9.52
N GLY A 21 6.97 0.75 8.19
CA GLY A 21 6.66 1.87 7.29
C GLY A 21 5.26 2.44 7.54
N ARG A 22 4.26 1.57 7.75
CA ARG A 22 2.87 1.96 8.01
C ARG A 22 2.74 2.84 9.25
N GLN A 23 3.53 2.60 10.30
CA GLN A 23 3.51 3.42 11.52
C GLN A 23 3.96 4.88 11.30
N HIS A 24 4.69 5.15 10.22
CA HIS A 24 5.13 6.49 9.84
C HIS A 24 4.26 7.11 8.74
N ALA A 25 3.31 6.35 8.19
CA ALA A 25 2.32 6.84 7.25
C ALA A 25 1.08 7.33 8.00
N GLY A 26 0.53 8.48 7.59
CA GLY A 26 -0.70 8.99 8.19
C GLY A 26 -1.95 8.18 7.81
N HIS A 27 -2.04 7.76 6.54
CA HIS A 27 -3.18 7.00 6.04
C HIS A 27 -2.72 6.09 4.88
N VAL A 28 -3.10 4.81 4.92
CA VAL A 28 -2.79 3.82 3.87
C VAL A 28 -4.09 3.34 3.24
N ILE A 29 -4.19 3.50 1.91
CA ILE A 29 -5.37 3.15 1.12
C ILE A 29 -4.97 2.12 0.06
N ALA A 30 -5.59 0.94 0.09
CA ALA A 30 -5.42 -0.11 -0.91
C ALA A 30 -6.41 0.08 -2.06
N ALA A 31 -5.94 0.65 -3.17
CA ALA A 31 -6.72 0.81 -4.39
C ALA A 31 -6.87 -0.51 -5.15
N GLY A 32 -8.10 -0.89 -5.50
CA GLY A 32 -8.39 -2.06 -6.33
C GLY A 32 -8.22 -3.40 -5.64
N ALA A 33 -8.11 -3.42 -4.29
CA ALA A 33 -8.11 -4.68 -3.55
C ALA A 33 -9.44 -5.43 -3.78
N GLU A 34 -9.38 -6.75 -3.96
CA GLU A 34 -10.54 -7.59 -4.30
C GLU A 34 -11.60 -7.65 -3.19
N ASN A 35 -11.22 -7.37 -1.94
CA ASN A 35 -12.11 -7.38 -0.80
C ASN A 35 -11.71 -6.31 0.23
N ALA A 36 -12.65 -5.99 1.13
CA ALA A 36 -12.41 -5.06 2.25
C ALA A 36 -11.79 -5.73 3.49
N HIS A 37 -11.92 -7.05 3.62
CA HIS A 37 -11.52 -7.77 4.82
C HIS A 37 -10.01 -7.76 5.07
N VAL A 38 -9.22 -8.06 4.04
CA VAL A 38 -7.74 -8.13 4.15
C VAL A 38 -7.13 -6.74 4.40
N PRO A 39 -7.47 -5.66 3.66
CA PRO A 39 -7.02 -4.31 3.99
C PRO A 39 -7.37 -3.89 5.42
N ALA A 40 -8.60 -4.17 5.88
CA ALA A 40 -9.04 -3.81 7.23
C ALA A 40 -8.21 -4.54 8.32
N MET A 41 -7.89 -5.83 8.13
CA MET A 41 -7.00 -6.54 9.06
C MET A 41 -5.60 -5.94 9.15
N MET A 42 -5.14 -5.24 8.10
CA MET A 42 -3.84 -4.55 8.06
C MET A 42 -3.93 -3.07 8.50
N ALA A 43 -5.08 -2.63 9.01
CA ALA A 43 -5.37 -1.23 9.33
C ALA A 43 -5.22 -0.28 8.13
N TRP A 44 -5.61 -0.73 6.94
CA TRP A 44 -5.68 0.06 5.71
C TRP A 44 -7.14 0.29 5.32
N GLU A 45 -7.41 1.39 4.64
CA GLU A 45 -8.71 1.62 3.99
C GLU A 45 -8.71 1.03 2.57
N ARG A 46 -9.88 0.68 2.04
CA ARG A 46 -10.02 0.09 0.70
C ARG A 46 -10.72 1.08 -0.23
N ALA A 47 -10.22 1.22 -1.45
CA ALA A 47 -10.90 1.90 -2.55
C ALA A 47 -11.09 0.95 -3.74
N ASP A 48 -12.13 1.12 -4.56
CA ASP A 48 -12.35 0.23 -5.71
C ASP A 48 -11.35 0.51 -6.85
N ASN A 49 -10.80 1.71 -6.91
CA ASN A 49 -9.85 2.13 -7.94
C ASN A 49 -8.93 3.27 -7.45
N LEU A 50 -7.94 3.63 -8.27
CA LEU A 50 -6.97 4.66 -7.94
C LEU A 50 -7.60 6.07 -7.85
N THR A 51 -8.64 6.35 -8.65
CA THR A 51 -9.32 7.65 -8.62
C THR A 51 -9.99 7.89 -7.27
N GLU A 52 -10.70 6.89 -6.75
CA GLU A 52 -11.29 6.94 -5.41
C GLU A 52 -10.23 7.04 -4.32
N ALA A 53 -9.15 6.26 -4.42
CA ALA A 53 -8.06 6.33 -3.43
C ALA A 53 -7.43 7.73 -3.36
N ILE A 54 -7.25 8.41 -4.49
CA ILE A 54 -6.73 9.78 -4.53
C ILE A 54 -7.73 10.75 -3.91
N ALA A 55 -9.03 10.59 -4.17
CA ALA A 55 -10.06 11.43 -3.57
C ALA A 55 -10.10 11.28 -2.04
N MET A 56 -10.02 10.04 -1.54
CA MET A 56 -9.92 9.72 -0.11
C MET A 56 -8.65 10.33 0.50
N ALA A 57 -7.49 10.15 -0.15
CA ALA A 57 -6.24 10.73 0.29
C ALA A 57 -6.31 12.26 0.40
N ARG A 58 -6.89 12.96 -0.59
CA ARG A 58 -7.07 14.42 -0.56
C ARG A 58 -8.03 14.89 0.53
N SER A 59 -9.05 14.10 0.86
CA SER A 59 -9.93 14.42 1.99
C SER A 59 -9.19 14.37 3.33
N TYR A 60 -8.13 13.54 3.42
CA TYR A 60 -7.29 13.41 4.59
C TYR A 60 -6.13 14.42 4.63
N THR A 61 -5.41 14.64 3.52
CA THR A 61 -4.21 15.49 3.46
C THR A 61 -4.47 16.93 3.00
N GLY A 62 -5.65 17.22 2.47
CA GLY A 62 -6.01 18.50 1.87
C GLY A 62 -5.95 18.50 0.34
N SER A 63 -6.78 19.33 -0.28
CA SER A 63 -6.94 19.36 -1.74
C SER A 63 -5.73 19.90 -2.49
N SER A 64 -4.82 20.61 -1.83
CA SER A 64 -3.59 21.16 -2.43
C SER A 64 -2.39 20.20 -2.35
N ALA A 65 -2.56 19.00 -1.80
CA ALA A 65 -1.48 18.02 -1.71
C ALA A 65 -0.97 17.62 -3.10
N GLU A 66 0.37 17.54 -3.21
CA GLU A 66 1.05 17.02 -4.38
C GLU A 66 1.20 15.50 -4.30
N ILE A 67 1.34 14.84 -5.45
CA ILE A 67 1.42 13.38 -5.56
C ILE A 67 2.80 12.98 -6.06
N THR A 68 3.49 12.15 -5.28
CA THR A 68 4.68 11.43 -5.72
C THR A 68 4.29 10.02 -6.17
N MET A 69 4.60 9.67 -7.43
CA MET A 69 4.36 8.34 -7.99
C MET A 69 5.66 7.53 -8.01
N LEU A 70 5.68 6.40 -7.33
CA LEU A 70 6.80 5.46 -7.35
C LEU A 70 6.50 4.30 -8.30
N HIS A 71 7.14 4.29 -9.47
CA HIS A 71 7.09 3.17 -10.41
C HIS A 71 8.43 2.41 -10.37
N GLN A 72 8.53 1.46 -9.45
CA GLN A 72 9.77 0.77 -9.10
C GLN A 72 9.52 -0.72 -8.79
N PRO A 73 10.55 -1.58 -8.83
CA PRO A 73 10.43 -2.96 -8.33
C PRO A 73 10.05 -3.02 -6.85
N ILE A 74 9.43 -4.13 -6.42
CA ILE A 74 8.90 -4.35 -5.05
C ILE A 74 9.96 -4.11 -3.96
N ILE A 75 11.22 -4.41 -4.27
CA ILE A 75 12.36 -4.11 -3.40
C ILE A 75 13.26 -3.17 -4.19
N ALA A 76 13.42 -1.96 -3.68
CA ALA A 76 14.34 -0.97 -4.20
C ALA A 76 15.30 -0.50 -3.11
N ILE A 77 16.47 -0.04 -3.54
CA ILE A 77 17.44 0.63 -2.68
C ILE A 77 17.34 2.11 -3.00
N ALA A 78 16.95 2.91 -2.01
CA ALA A 78 17.06 4.35 -2.12
C ALA A 78 18.49 4.75 -1.79
N ASP A 79 19.08 5.59 -2.64
CA ASP A 79 20.32 6.27 -2.27
C ASP A 79 19.98 7.33 -1.22
N LEU A 80 20.76 7.34 -0.14
CA LEU A 80 20.67 8.35 0.91
C LEU A 80 21.93 9.19 0.80
N GLU A 81 21.84 10.29 0.04
CA GLU A 81 22.81 11.38 0.15
C GLU A 81 22.61 12.16 1.45
#